data_AF-A0AAW6KM41-F1
#
_entry.id   AF-A0AAW6KM41-F1
#
_cell.length_a   1.000
_cell.length_b   1.000
_cell.length_c   1.000
_cell.angle_alpha   90.00
_cell.angle_beta   90.00
_cell.angle_gamma   90.00
#
_symmetry.space_group_name_H-M   'P 1'
#
loop_
_entity.id
_entity.type
_entity.pdbx_description
1 polymer ?
#
loop_
_entity_poly.entity_id
_entity_poly.type
_entity_poly.pdbx_seq_one_letter_code
_entity_poly.pdbx_strand_id
1 'polypeptide(L)'
;EYKGQLDVLIGLEVDYIRTFEHETKAFLDQYGTHLDDSILSVHFLPAGSSHICLDYDEKAFQQLIGCYGSTEQVYLAYYDEIYSSIVSPLGAFKPKRIGHITLAKKFVKLFPYSMSESVRKSVSSCLDEAAKRGYELDFNTSGLRKPYAGDVYMEEWMIKEAEQKNIPLVFGSDAHQAEDAGFGYEHFESRLAK
;
A
#
# COMPACT_ATOMS: atom_id res chain seq x y z
N GLU A 1 10.22 -27.37 -10.67
CA GLU A 1 10.97 -26.83 -11.82
C GLU A 1 12.04 -25.81 -11.39
N TYR A 2 11.68 -24.75 -10.66
CA TYR A 2 12.60 -23.64 -10.33
C TYR A 2 13.41 -23.76 -9.03
N LYS A 3 13.36 -24.91 -8.34
CA LYS A 3 14.06 -25.11 -7.06
C LYS A 3 15.58 -24.93 -7.24
N GLY A 4 16.18 -24.04 -6.45
CA GLY A 4 17.61 -23.71 -6.51
C GLY A 4 18.01 -22.75 -7.63
N GLN A 5 17.04 -22.24 -8.39
CA GLN A 5 17.23 -21.20 -9.41
C GLN A 5 16.55 -19.89 -9.00
N LEU A 6 15.37 -19.99 -8.39
CA LEU A 6 14.59 -18.87 -7.87
C LEU A 6 14.05 -19.22 -6.49
N ASP A 7 14.15 -18.29 -5.55
CA ASP A 7 13.41 -18.37 -4.29
C ASP A 7 11.96 -17.96 -4.57
N VAL A 8 11.04 -18.89 -4.33
CA VAL A 8 9.60 -18.68 -4.54
C VAL A 8 8.93 -18.71 -3.19
N LEU A 9 8.50 -17.55 -2.71
CA LEU A 9 7.71 -17.39 -1.50
C LEU A 9 6.22 -17.48 -1.85
N ILE A 10 5.45 -18.20 -1.04
CA ILE A 10 4.00 -18.32 -1.22
C ILE A 10 3.32 -17.32 -0.28
N GLY A 11 2.41 -16.52 -0.82
CA GLY A 11 1.85 -15.40 -0.08
C GLY A 11 0.53 -14.90 -0.59
N LEU A 12 0.01 -13.89 0.10
CA LEU A 12 -1.18 -13.15 -0.28
C LEU A 12 -0.93 -11.66 -0.17
N GLU A 13 -1.60 -10.91 -1.04
CA GLU A 13 -1.92 -9.52 -0.77
C GLU A 13 -3.28 -9.49 -0.07
N VAL A 14 -3.27 -9.06 1.19
CA VAL A 14 -4.42 -9.12 2.09
C VAL A 14 -5.04 -7.74 2.15
N ASP A 15 -6.32 -7.66 1.78
CA ASP A 15 -7.11 -6.45 1.98
C ASP A 15 -7.33 -6.15 3.46
N TYR A 16 -7.00 -4.92 3.84
CA TYR A 16 -7.44 -4.35 5.10
C TYR A 16 -8.74 -3.58 4.91
N ILE A 17 -9.79 -4.04 5.57
CA ILE A 17 -11.07 -3.34 5.68
C ILE A 17 -11.48 -3.36 7.15
N ARG A 18 -11.50 -2.18 7.79
CA ARG A 18 -11.69 -2.02 9.25
C ARG A 18 -12.95 -2.73 9.79
N THR A 19 -14.02 -2.78 9.01
CA THR A 19 -15.27 -3.43 9.40
C THR A 19 -15.25 -4.95 9.28
N PHE A 20 -14.22 -5.52 8.65
CA PHE A 20 -14.03 -6.96 8.43
C PHE A 20 -12.79 -7.52 9.13
N GLU A 21 -12.25 -6.83 10.14
CA GLU A 21 -11.03 -7.28 10.86
C GLU A 21 -11.19 -8.68 11.46
N HIS A 22 -12.39 -9.03 11.92
CA HIS A 22 -12.66 -10.35 12.47
C HIS A 22 -12.53 -11.44 11.41
N GLU A 23 -13.12 -11.22 10.24
CA GLU A 23 -13.05 -12.11 9.09
C GLU A 23 -11.63 -12.22 8.55
N THR A 24 -10.93 -11.09 8.39
CA THR A 24 -9.52 -11.06 7.97
C THR A 24 -8.64 -11.82 8.97
N LYS A 25 -8.83 -11.61 10.27
CA LYS A 25 -8.10 -12.33 11.30
C LYS A 25 -8.40 -13.84 11.25
N ALA A 26 -9.66 -14.24 11.16
CA ALA A 26 -10.05 -15.65 11.09
C ALA A 26 -9.44 -16.34 9.86
N PHE A 27 -9.42 -15.65 8.73
CA PHE A 27 -8.77 -16.11 7.51
C PHE A 27 -7.25 -16.28 7.70
N LEU A 28 -6.58 -15.29 8.28
CA LEU A 28 -5.14 -15.35 8.56
C LEU A 28 -4.79 -16.42 9.60
N ASP A 29 -5.60 -16.61 10.63
CA ASP A 29 -5.42 -17.70 11.60
C ASP A 29 -5.57 -19.08 10.96
N GLN A 30 -6.45 -19.21 9.96
CA GLN A 30 -6.69 -20.47 9.26
C GLN A 30 -5.58 -20.82 8.25
N TYR A 31 -5.10 -19.84 7.48
CA TYR A 31 -4.19 -20.10 6.36
C TYR A 31 -2.76 -19.62 6.58
N GLY A 32 -2.52 -18.78 7.58
CA GLY A 32 -1.24 -18.09 7.77
C GLY A 32 -0.04 -19.01 8.01
N THR A 33 -0.24 -20.22 8.52
CA THR A 33 0.83 -21.23 8.65
C THR A 33 1.35 -21.76 7.30
N HIS A 34 0.67 -21.46 6.20
CA HIS A 34 1.03 -21.87 4.85
C HIS A 34 1.60 -20.72 4.01
N LEU A 35 1.77 -19.53 4.60
CA LEU A 35 2.27 -18.34 3.91
C LEU A 35 3.71 -18.06 4.36
N ASP A 36 4.61 -17.91 3.41
CA ASP A 36 6.02 -17.54 3.64
C ASP A 36 6.17 -16.01 3.75
N ASP A 37 5.36 -15.27 3.00
CA ASP A 37 5.40 -13.81 2.92
C ASP A 37 4.00 -13.27 2.57
N SER A 38 3.69 -12.04 2.94
CA SER A 38 2.38 -11.42 2.62
C SER A 38 2.46 -9.90 2.70
N ILE A 39 1.52 -9.23 2.02
CA ILE A 39 1.37 -7.78 1.98
C ILE A 39 0.02 -7.41 2.58
N LEU A 40 -0.07 -6.31 3.33
CA LEU A 40 -1.31 -5.73 3.83
C LEU A 40 -1.60 -4.44 3.06
N SER A 41 -2.69 -4.41 2.32
CA SER A 41 -3.03 -3.31 1.39
C SER A 41 -4.40 -2.72 1.70
N VAL A 42 -4.57 -1.43 1.41
CA VAL A 42 -5.87 -0.74 1.49
C VAL A 42 -6.33 -0.44 0.07
N HIS A 43 -7.35 -1.15 -0.41
CA HIS A 43 -7.97 -0.90 -1.72
C HIS A 43 -9.35 -0.26 -1.62
N PHE A 44 -9.96 -0.25 -0.44
CA PHE A 44 -11.34 0.16 -0.23
C PHE A 44 -11.44 1.27 0.81
N LEU A 45 -12.23 2.29 0.52
CA LEU A 45 -12.61 3.32 1.49
C LEU A 45 -14.10 3.24 1.83
N PRO A 46 -14.49 3.51 3.09
CA PRO A 46 -15.90 3.60 3.49
C PRO A 46 -16.68 4.64 2.67
N ALA A 47 -17.89 4.28 2.23
CA ALA A 47 -18.80 5.15 1.51
C ALA A 47 -20.24 4.88 1.98
N GLY A 48 -20.65 5.56 3.06
CA GLY A 48 -21.94 5.32 3.71
C GLY A 48 -21.99 3.93 4.34
N SER A 49 -22.95 3.10 3.93
CA SER A 49 -23.09 1.71 4.40
C SER A 49 -22.30 0.69 3.56
N SER A 50 -21.52 1.14 2.58
CA SER A 50 -20.72 0.30 1.68
C SER A 50 -19.27 0.76 1.67
N HIS A 51 -18.45 0.14 0.81
CA HIS A 51 -17.11 0.60 0.47
C HIS A 51 -17.02 0.85 -1.03
N ILE A 52 -16.12 1.75 -1.44
CA ILE A 52 -15.74 1.96 -2.83
C ILE A 52 -14.27 1.57 -2.99
N CYS A 53 -13.99 0.78 -4.03
CA CYS A 53 -12.63 0.43 -4.42
C CYS A 53 -11.95 1.68 -5.00
N LEU A 54 -10.99 2.24 -4.27
CA LEU A 54 -10.37 3.52 -4.61
C LEU A 54 -9.52 3.45 -5.88
N ASP A 55 -9.07 2.26 -6.25
CA ASP A 55 -8.14 2.08 -7.34
C ASP A 55 -8.78 1.41 -8.57
N TYR A 56 -10.07 1.06 -8.53
CA TYR A 56 -10.76 0.36 -9.64
C TYR A 56 -10.73 1.14 -10.96
N ASP A 57 -11.35 2.32 -11.00
CA ASP A 57 -11.39 3.21 -12.18
C ASP A 57 -11.55 4.68 -11.76
N GLU A 58 -11.45 5.61 -12.73
CA GLU A 58 -11.59 7.04 -12.46
C GLU A 58 -12.98 7.44 -11.94
N LYS A 59 -14.03 6.65 -12.24
CA LYS A 59 -15.40 6.94 -11.79
C LYS A 59 -15.56 6.60 -10.32
N ALA A 60 -15.01 5.48 -9.87
CA ALA A 60 -14.98 5.09 -8.47
C ALA A 60 -14.22 6.13 -7.63
N PHE A 61 -13.05 6.59 -8.09
CA PHE A 61 -12.32 7.66 -7.41
C PHE A 61 -13.10 8.98 -7.40
N GLN A 62 -13.76 9.35 -8.50
CA GLN A 62 -14.62 10.53 -8.54
C GLN A 62 -15.83 10.43 -7.58
N GLN A 63 -16.39 9.23 -7.40
CA GLN A 63 -17.45 8.99 -6.41
C GLN A 63 -16.93 9.17 -4.98
N LEU A 64 -15.72 8.69 -4.67
CA LEU A 64 -15.08 8.93 -3.38
C LEU A 64 -14.90 10.43 -3.13
N ILE A 65 -14.45 11.21 -4.11
CA ILE A 65 -14.39 12.68 -3.99
C ILE A 65 -15.76 13.25 -3.65
N GLY A 66 -16.84 12.75 -4.26
CA GLY A 66 -18.20 13.16 -3.94
C GLY A 66 -18.64 12.80 -2.51
N CYS A 67 -18.26 11.62 -2.01
CA CYS A 67 -18.56 11.17 -0.65
C CYS A 67 -17.80 11.95 0.43
N TYR A 68 -16.51 12.22 0.19
CA TYR A 68 -15.61 12.86 1.15
C TYR A 68 -15.54 14.39 1.00
N GLY A 69 -16.05 14.94 -0.10
CA GLY A 69 -16.16 16.38 -0.37
C GLY A 69 -14.96 17.00 -1.09
N SER A 70 -13.77 16.38 -1.05
CA SER A 70 -12.61 16.83 -1.82
C SER A 70 -11.57 15.72 -2.01
N THR A 71 -10.66 15.90 -2.98
CA THR A 71 -9.51 14.99 -3.17
C THR A 71 -8.64 14.89 -1.91
N GLU A 72 -8.40 15.99 -1.20
CA GLU A 72 -7.63 15.97 0.05
C GLU A 72 -8.30 15.10 1.12
N GLN A 73 -9.63 15.17 1.25
CA GLN A 73 -10.36 14.34 2.22
C GLN A 73 -10.30 12.85 1.86
N VAL A 74 -10.27 12.49 0.58
CA VAL A 74 -10.04 11.10 0.15
C VAL A 74 -8.65 10.62 0.58
N TYR A 75 -7.62 11.46 0.44
CA TYR A 75 -6.26 11.11 0.86
C TYR A 75 -6.16 10.97 2.39
N LEU A 76 -6.75 11.89 3.14
CA LEU A 76 -6.78 11.79 4.61
C LEU A 76 -7.51 10.53 5.07
N ALA A 77 -8.64 10.19 4.45
CA ALA A 77 -9.36 8.95 4.75
C ALA A 77 -8.53 7.70 4.39
N TYR A 78 -7.83 7.73 3.26
CA TYR A 78 -6.92 6.66 2.86
C TYR A 78 -5.79 6.45 3.87
N TYR A 79 -5.14 7.52 4.32
CA TYR A 79 -4.08 7.40 5.33
C TYR A 79 -4.62 7.03 6.72
N ASP A 80 -5.86 7.39 7.06
CA ASP A 80 -6.52 6.87 8.27
C ASP A 80 -6.71 5.34 8.19
N GLU A 81 -7.12 4.81 7.05
CA GLU A 81 -7.22 3.35 6.86
C GLU A 81 -5.86 2.66 6.83
N ILE A 82 -4.83 3.27 6.23
CA ILE A 82 -3.46 2.76 6.31
C ILE A 82 -2.99 2.71 7.77
N TYR A 83 -3.16 3.79 8.53
CA TYR A 83 -2.79 3.82 9.94
C TYR A 83 -3.54 2.73 10.74
N SER A 84 -4.84 2.63 10.50
CA SER A 84 -5.69 1.60 11.12
C SER A 84 -5.19 0.19 10.78
N SER A 85 -4.82 -0.06 9.52
CA SER A 85 -4.23 -1.33 9.09
C SER A 85 -2.95 -1.65 9.86
N ILE A 86 -2.09 -0.67 10.14
CA ILE A 86 -0.83 -0.84 10.87
C ILE A 86 -1.09 -1.19 12.33
N VAL A 87 -2.04 -0.53 12.98
CA VAL A 87 -2.33 -0.76 14.41
C VAL A 87 -3.25 -1.95 14.68
N SER A 88 -3.97 -2.42 13.65
CA SER A 88 -4.98 -3.48 13.75
C SER A 88 -4.42 -4.79 14.33
N PRO A 89 -5.14 -5.44 15.28
CA PRO A 89 -4.71 -6.69 15.92
C PRO A 89 -5.13 -7.94 15.11
N LEU A 90 -4.69 -8.06 13.86
CA LEU A 90 -5.03 -9.19 12.96
C LEU A 90 -4.34 -10.54 13.30
N GLY A 91 -3.82 -10.68 14.52
CA GLY A 91 -3.19 -11.92 14.98
C GLY A 91 -1.73 -12.11 14.56
N ALA A 92 -1.21 -13.32 14.79
CA ALA A 92 0.21 -13.63 14.61
C ALA A 92 0.64 -13.69 13.14
N PHE A 93 -0.30 -13.98 12.24
CA PHE A 93 -0.07 -14.11 10.80
C PHE A 93 -0.37 -12.82 10.03
N LYS A 94 -0.54 -11.70 10.73
CA LYS A 94 -0.71 -10.38 10.12
C LYS A 94 0.50 -10.06 9.23
N PRO A 95 0.30 -9.66 7.95
CA PRO A 95 1.40 -9.22 7.10
C PRO A 95 2.13 -8.02 7.71
N LYS A 96 3.47 -8.02 7.58
CA LYS A 96 4.33 -6.94 8.09
C LYS A 96 4.73 -5.93 7.03
N ARG A 97 4.46 -6.23 5.76
CA ARG A 97 4.70 -5.31 4.63
C ARG A 97 3.44 -4.54 4.31
N ILE A 98 3.52 -3.21 4.39
CA ILE A 98 2.43 -2.32 4.00
C ILE A 98 2.51 -2.09 2.50
N GLY A 99 1.47 -2.51 1.78
CA GLY A 99 1.35 -2.39 0.32
C GLY A 99 1.22 -0.94 -0.12
N HIS A 100 1.83 -0.62 -1.27
CA HIS A 100 1.77 0.66 -2.00
C HIS A 100 1.12 1.83 -1.21
N ILE A 101 1.86 2.38 -0.25
CA ILE A 101 1.35 3.32 0.76
C ILE A 101 0.81 4.65 0.17
N THR A 102 0.93 4.86 -1.14
CA THR A 102 0.36 6.03 -1.83
C THR A 102 -0.59 5.65 -2.97
N LEU A 103 -1.27 4.50 -2.90
CA LEU A 103 -2.22 4.04 -3.93
C LEU A 103 -3.29 5.08 -4.30
N ALA A 104 -3.70 5.94 -3.36
CA ALA A 104 -4.59 7.08 -3.63
C ALA A 104 -4.11 8.02 -4.77
N LYS A 105 -2.82 7.96 -5.12
CA LYS A 105 -2.21 8.67 -6.25
C LYS A 105 -2.42 8.01 -7.62
N LYS A 106 -3.09 6.86 -7.71
CA LYS A 106 -3.31 6.13 -8.99
C LYS A 106 -3.92 7.00 -10.09
N PHE A 107 -4.75 7.97 -9.69
CA PHE A 107 -5.46 8.89 -10.59
C PHE A 107 -5.03 10.35 -10.44
N VAL A 108 -3.84 10.63 -9.89
CA VAL A 108 -3.39 12.00 -9.57
C VAL A 108 -3.36 12.96 -10.77
N LYS A 109 -3.11 12.47 -11.99
CA LYS A 109 -3.13 13.30 -13.20
C LYS A 109 -4.55 13.75 -13.59
N LEU A 110 -5.58 13.00 -13.21
CA LEU A 110 -7.00 13.34 -13.44
C LEU A 110 -7.58 14.14 -12.28
N PHE A 111 -7.21 13.78 -11.05
CA PHE A 111 -7.66 14.42 -9.82
C PHE A 111 -6.45 14.94 -9.05
N PRO A 112 -5.91 16.12 -9.42
CA PRO A 112 -4.74 16.67 -8.77
C PRO A 112 -4.96 16.82 -7.27
N TYR A 113 -3.91 16.51 -6.51
CA TYR A 113 -3.85 16.73 -5.07
C TYR A 113 -2.59 17.53 -4.73
N SER A 114 -2.59 18.16 -3.56
CA SER A 114 -1.40 18.75 -2.97
C SER A 114 -1.03 17.97 -1.71
N MET A 115 0.27 17.74 -1.50
CA MET A 115 0.80 17.23 -0.23
C MET A 115 0.71 18.35 0.82
N SER A 116 -0.49 18.59 1.32
CA SER A 116 -0.74 19.55 2.39
C SER A 116 -0.06 19.11 3.68
N GLU A 117 0.07 20.02 4.64
CA GLU A 117 0.66 19.71 5.94
C GLU A 117 -0.12 18.64 6.70
N SER A 118 -1.46 18.61 6.58
CA SER A 118 -2.35 17.60 7.17
C SER A 118 -2.12 16.22 6.57
N VAL A 119 -2.07 16.11 5.24
CA VAL A 119 -1.79 14.83 4.56
C VAL A 119 -0.39 14.35 4.93
N ARG A 120 0.62 15.23 4.87
CA ARG A 120 1.99 14.90 5.25
C ARG A 120 2.09 14.37 6.69
N LYS A 121 1.43 15.03 7.65
CA LYS A 121 1.37 14.55 9.05
C LYS A 121 0.73 13.18 9.18
N SER A 122 -0.33 12.91 8.40
CA SER A 122 -1.01 11.62 8.39
C SER A 122 -0.09 10.51 7.89
N VAL A 123 0.63 10.76 6.79
CA VAL A 123 1.64 9.83 6.26
C VAL A 123 2.79 9.62 7.25
N SER A 124 3.36 10.69 7.80
CA SER A 124 4.43 10.57 8.81
C SER A 124 3.99 9.76 10.03
N SER A 125 2.73 9.90 10.46
CA SER A 125 2.16 9.09 11.55
C SER A 125 2.09 7.59 11.19
N CYS A 126 1.79 7.27 9.93
CA CYS A 126 1.84 5.89 9.43
C CYS A 126 3.29 5.36 9.45
N LEU A 127 4.26 6.14 8.98
CA LEU A 127 5.67 5.75 8.97
C LEU A 127 6.24 5.61 10.39
N ASP A 128 5.87 6.49 11.32
CA ASP A 128 6.24 6.39 12.73
C ASP A 128 5.75 5.10 13.37
N GLU A 129 4.48 4.75 13.15
CA GLU A 129 3.89 3.56 13.73
C GLU A 129 4.39 2.27 13.05
N ALA A 130 4.64 2.30 11.73
CA ALA A 130 5.28 1.20 11.02
C ALA A 130 6.69 0.93 11.57
N ALA A 131 7.50 1.98 11.76
CA ALA A 131 8.84 1.87 12.33
C ALA A 131 8.80 1.29 13.76
N LYS A 132 7.90 1.81 14.60
CA LYS A 132 7.72 1.32 15.98
C LYS A 132 7.34 -0.17 16.05
N ARG A 133 6.63 -0.68 15.05
CA ARG A 133 6.20 -2.08 14.96
C ARG A 133 7.18 -2.99 14.21
N GLY A 134 8.26 -2.43 13.68
CA GLY A 134 9.22 -3.16 12.85
C GLY A 134 8.57 -3.69 11.56
N TYR A 135 7.72 -2.88 10.94
CA TYR A 135 7.12 -3.18 9.64
C TYR A 135 8.05 -2.72 8.51
N GLU A 136 7.72 -3.17 7.30
CA GLU A 136 8.40 -2.81 6.05
C GLU A 136 7.39 -2.22 5.07
N LEU A 137 7.89 -1.57 4.02
CA LEU A 137 7.06 -0.95 2.99
C LEU A 137 7.31 -1.60 1.63
N ASP A 138 6.22 -1.80 0.90
CA ASP A 138 6.24 -2.17 -0.50
C ASP A 138 6.68 -0.98 -1.36
N PHE A 139 7.90 -1.05 -1.90
CA PHE A 139 8.39 -0.14 -2.94
C PHE A 139 7.80 -0.56 -4.27
N ASN A 140 6.55 -0.15 -4.48
CA ASN A 140 5.75 -0.62 -5.59
C ASN A 140 5.95 0.23 -6.84
N THR A 141 6.40 -0.38 -7.92
CA THR A 141 6.72 0.32 -9.19
C THR A 141 5.55 0.33 -10.18
N SER A 142 4.42 -0.27 -9.84
CA SER A 142 3.30 -0.45 -10.78
C SER A 142 2.62 0.85 -11.18
N GLY A 143 2.70 1.88 -10.32
CA GLY A 143 2.26 3.25 -10.62
C GLY A 143 2.94 3.86 -11.87
N LEU A 144 4.15 3.44 -12.21
CA LEU A 144 4.84 3.87 -13.44
C LEU A 144 4.13 3.37 -14.71
N ARG A 145 3.46 2.21 -14.64
CA ARG A 145 2.67 1.65 -15.75
C ARG A 145 1.24 2.21 -15.81
N LYS A 146 0.76 2.85 -14.73
CA LYS A 146 -0.61 3.39 -14.70
C LYS A 146 -0.65 4.76 -15.39
N PRO A 147 -1.54 4.98 -16.36
CA PRO A 147 -1.55 6.19 -17.19
C PRO A 147 -1.72 7.47 -16.36
N TYR A 148 -2.54 7.40 -15.30
CA TYR A 148 -2.92 8.55 -14.47
C TYR A 148 -2.12 8.69 -13.16
N ALA A 149 -1.20 7.77 -12.87
CA ALA A 149 -0.28 7.87 -11.73
C ALA A 149 1.05 8.46 -12.19
N GLY A 150 1.87 7.65 -12.87
CA GLY A 150 3.11 8.08 -13.52
C GLY A 150 4.35 8.14 -12.60
N ASP A 151 4.29 7.54 -11.42
CA ASP A 151 5.41 7.43 -10.49
C ASP A 151 5.26 6.14 -9.66
N VAL A 152 6.32 5.72 -8.96
CA VAL A 152 6.24 4.65 -7.96
C VAL A 152 5.27 5.04 -6.84
N TYR A 153 4.68 4.06 -6.14
CA TYR A 153 3.75 4.34 -5.04
C TYR A 153 4.45 4.74 -3.73
N MET A 154 5.45 5.63 -3.83
CA MET A 154 6.11 6.28 -2.72
C MET A 154 6.75 7.60 -3.18
N GLU A 155 6.62 8.68 -2.41
CA GLU A 155 7.29 9.94 -2.75
C GLU A 155 8.72 9.99 -2.21
N GLU A 156 9.60 10.76 -2.86
CA GLU A 156 11.01 10.89 -2.47
C GLU A 156 11.21 11.25 -0.98
N TRP A 157 10.35 12.12 -0.43
CA TRP A 157 10.44 12.50 0.97
C TRP A 157 10.03 11.34 1.90
N MET A 158 9.07 10.50 1.49
CA MET A 158 8.64 9.32 2.25
C MET A 158 9.72 8.26 2.25
N ILE A 159 10.41 8.07 1.11
CA ILE A 159 11.57 7.17 0.99
C ILE A 159 12.66 7.59 1.98
N LYS A 160 13.05 8.88 1.97
CA LYS A 160 14.06 9.41 2.90
C LYS A 160 13.64 9.28 4.36
N GLU A 161 12.35 9.47 4.65
CA GLU A 161 11.82 9.35 6.00
C GLU A 161 11.80 7.88 6.48
N ALA A 162 11.46 6.93 5.60
CA ALA A 162 11.56 5.50 5.86
C ALA A 162 13.01 5.07 6.13
N GLU A 163 13.97 5.54 5.31
CA GLU A 163 15.42 5.32 5.51
C GLU A 163 15.87 5.83 6.89
N GLN A 164 15.52 7.07 7.26
CA GLN A 164 15.86 7.67 8.56
C GLN A 164 15.28 6.89 9.75
N LYS A 165 14.12 6.26 9.56
CA LYS A 165 13.44 5.45 10.57
C LYS A 165 13.84 3.98 10.54
N ASN A 166 14.77 3.59 9.66
CA ASN A 166 15.20 2.20 9.43
C ASN A 166 14.02 1.27 9.05
N ILE A 167 13.05 1.78 8.31
CA ILE A 167 11.96 0.96 7.75
C ILE A 167 12.49 0.30 6.47
N PRO A 168 12.54 -1.05 6.39
CA PRO A 168 12.96 -1.73 5.18
C PRO A 168 12.02 -1.42 4.01
N LEU A 169 12.60 -1.21 2.82
CA LEU A 169 11.87 -1.13 1.57
C LEU A 169 12.06 -2.45 0.82
N VAL A 170 10.96 -3.05 0.36
CA VAL A 170 10.98 -4.29 -0.42
C VAL A 170 10.42 -4.01 -1.81
N PHE A 171 11.16 -4.37 -2.85
CA PHE A 171 10.72 -4.19 -4.23
C PHE A 171 9.43 -4.96 -4.54
N GLY A 172 8.46 -4.28 -5.15
CA GLY A 172 7.25 -4.88 -5.68
C GLY A 172 6.96 -4.41 -7.10
N SER A 173 6.94 -5.33 -8.07
CA SER A 173 6.57 -4.99 -9.46
C SER A 173 5.05 -5.00 -9.70
N ASP A 174 4.30 -5.66 -8.81
CA ASP A 174 2.85 -5.84 -8.88
C ASP A 174 2.43 -6.42 -10.26
N ALA A 175 3.09 -7.51 -10.62
CA ALA A 175 3.00 -8.09 -11.95
C ALA A 175 1.71 -8.90 -12.11
N HIS A 176 0.90 -8.50 -13.08
CA HIS A 176 -0.33 -9.21 -13.47
C HIS A 176 -0.20 -9.93 -14.83
N GLN A 177 0.96 -9.80 -15.47
CA GLN A 177 1.37 -10.47 -16.71
C GLN A 177 2.90 -10.67 -16.70
N ALA A 178 3.41 -11.53 -17.57
CA ALA A 178 4.82 -11.91 -17.56
C ALA A 178 5.76 -10.70 -17.80
N GLU A 179 5.37 -9.77 -18.65
CA GLU A 179 6.15 -8.58 -19.02
C GLU A 179 6.25 -7.57 -17.88
N ASP A 180 5.36 -7.65 -16.89
CA ASP A 180 5.39 -6.78 -15.71
C ASP A 180 6.38 -7.27 -14.63
N ALA A 181 6.85 -8.53 -14.74
CA ALA A 181 7.76 -9.11 -13.76
C ALA A 181 9.11 -8.34 -13.74
N GLY A 182 9.48 -7.82 -12.57
CA GLY A 182 10.70 -7.03 -12.41
C GLY A 182 10.63 -5.61 -13.01
N PHE A 183 9.47 -5.16 -13.49
CA PHE A 183 9.32 -3.84 -14.07
C PHE A 183 9.74 -2.73 -13.08
N GLY A 184 10.55 -1.79 -13.54
CA GLY A 184 10.97 -0.62 -12.75
C GLY A 184 11.97 -0.93 -11.63
N TYR A 185 12.59 -2.12 -11.62
CA TYR A 185 13.55 -2.52 -10.59
C TYR A 185 14.72 -1.53 -10.43
N GLU A 186 15.14 -0.87 -11.51
CA GLU A 186 16.18 0.16 -11.51
C GLU A 186 15.85 1.35 -10.59
N HIS A 187 14.55 1.66 -10.40
CA HIS A 187 14.12 2.70 -9.47
C HIS A 187 14.37 2.30 -8.01
N PHE A 188 14.26 1.00 -7.70
CA PHE A 188 14.56 0.45 -6.39
C PHE A 188 16.08 0.29 -6.18
N GLU A 189 16.79 -0.24 -7.17
CA GLU A 189 18.25 -0.46 -7.10
C GLU A 189 19.00 0.84 -6.81
N SER A 190 18.57 1.96 -7.39
CA SER A 190 19.15 3.29 -7.14
C SER A 190 19.11 3.74 -5.66
N ARG A 191 18.28 3.08 -4.82
CA ARG A 191 18.16 3.31 -3.38
C ARG A 191 19.14 2.48 -2.57
N LEU A 192 19.51 1.29 -3.06
CA LEU A 192 20.48 0.40 -2.42
C LEU A 192 21.93 0.85 -2.60
N ALA A 193 22.20 1.66 -3.63
CA ALA A 193 23.54 2.13 -3.98
C ALA A 193 24.06 3.32 -3.12
N LYS A 194 23.41 3.62 -2.00
CA LYS A 194 23.77 4.69 -1.06
C LYS A 194 24.16 4.12 0.30
#